data_AF-A0A1I2XAH4-F1
#
_entry.id   AF-A0A1I2XAH4-F1
#
_cell.length_a   1.000
_cell.length_b   1.000
_cell.length_c   1.000
_cell.angle_alpha   90.00
_cell.angle_beta   90.00
_cell.angle_gamma   90.00
#
_symmetry.space_group_name_H-M   'P 1'
#
loop_
_entity.id
_entity.type
_entity.pdbx_description
1 polymer ?
#
loop_
_entity_poly.entity_id
_entity_poly.type
_entity_poly.pdbx_seq_one_letter_code
_entity_poly.pdbx_strand_id
1 'polypeptide(L)'
;MQLPRRSRSTRRLLFLFAAAFAALVTGVVATLVGGAPAYAASTGGSGGHPGDHWTPVPGSARASSAPATTVYGGNLHVFVRGAGGEIRTTRYSLGSDSWSAWTSLPGKAHATSAPVAVVFLGEIHLFVRDVGGSIRVNRYLLSTNAWSGWATVPGSAGARSAPTAVVYGGEIHLFVRAAEGRIRTTRYASGTSPWSSWTSLPGNANASSAPVAVVYGGEIQLFVRAAAGRIRTTQFSLGTNAWSAWTSLPGKARATTSAPAAVVYGGELRLFVRSVAGRVRTARYSLDTGTWSDWTFVPDTARTRSAPATGVYGGWLRLFVTGPRHRVHQLILDGQPSA
;
A
#
# COMPACT_ATOMS: atom_id res chain seq x y z
N MET A 1 -20.23 -69.07 27.91
CA MET A 1 -18.88 -69.07 28.50
C MET A 1 -17.88 -68.70 27.40
N GLN A 2 -16.89 -67.88 27.74
CA GLN A 2 -16.03 -67.07 26.86
C GLN A 2 -15.09 -67.86 25.92
N LEU A 3 -14.96 -67.36 24.67
CA LEU A 3 -13.79 -67.13 23.77
C LEU A 3 -12.44 -67.86 24.02
N PRO A 4 -11.65 -68.19 22.96
CA PRO A 4 -10.81 -67.15 22.33
C PRO A 4 -10.53 -67.21 20.81
N ARG A 5 -9.99 -66.06 20.37
CA ARG A 5 -9.59 -65.58 19.03
C ARG A 5 -8.53 -66.44 18.31
N ARG A 6 -8.61 -66.50 16.97
CA ARG A 6 -7.42 -66.41 16.09
C ARG A 6 -7.68 -65.62 14.81
N SER A 7 -6.96 -64.48 14.73
CA SER A 7 -6.40 -63.77 13.58
C SER A 7 -6.40 -64.50 12.24
N ARG A 8 -6.88 -63.84 11.17
CA ARG A 8 -6.17 -63.75 9.87
C ARG A 8 -6.41 -62.39 9.21
N SER A 9 -5.30 -61.77 8.83
CA SER A 9 -5.16 -60.48 8.18
C SER A 9 -5.52 -60.56 6.70
N THR A 10 -6.24 -59.56 6.19
CA THR A 10 -6.29 -59.28 4.76
C THR A 10 -5.87 -57.82 4.54
N ARG A 11 -4.71 -57.68 3.90
CA ARG A 11 -3.99 -56.44 3.62
C ARG A 11 -4.86 -55.48 2.81
N ARG A 12 -5.16 -54.30 3.35
CA ARG A 12 -5.58 -53.15 2.53
C ARG A 12 -4.33 -52.55 1.89
N LEU A 13 -4.24 -52.65 0.57
CA LEU A 13 -3.22 -52.00 -0.24
C LEU A 13 -3.48 -50.48 -0.17
N LEU A 14 -2.70 -49.76 0.63
CA LEU A 14 -2.72 -48.30 0.67
C LEU A 14 -1.72 -47.82 -0.38
N PHE A 15 -2.21 -47.30 -1.51
CA PHE A 15 -1.38 -46.54 -2.45
C PHE A 15 -1.04 -45.19 -1.81
N LEU A 16 0.12 -45.12 -1.14
CA LEU A 16 0.74 -43.88 -0.75
C LEU A 16 1.49 -43.31 -1.96
N PHE A 17 0.86 -42.38 -2.69
CA PHE A 17 1.59 -41.45 -3.53
C PHE A 17 2.25 -40.40 -2.62
N ALA A 18 3.47 -40.70 -2.17
CA ALA A 18 4.35 -39.71 -1.57
C ALA A 18 4.96 -38.85 -2.70
N ALA A 19 4.28 -37.77 -3.06
CA ALA A 19 4.89 -36.72 -3.88
C ALA A 19 5.80 -35.88 -2.98
N ALA A 20 7.09 -36.26 -2.94
CA ALA A 20 8.12 -35.44 -2.32
C ALA A 20 8.38 -34.20 -3.18
N PHE A 21 7.71 -33.08 -2.87
CA PHE A 21 8.11 -31.77 -3.40
C PHE A 21 9.21 -31.21 -2.51
N ALA A 22 10.46 -31.46 -2.88
CA ALA A 22 11.59 -30.70 -2.39
C ALA A 22 11.50 -29.27 -2.94
N ALA A 23 10.87 -28.37 -2.19
CA ALA A 23 10.91 -26.95 -2.49
C ALA A 23 12.30 -26.42 -2.13
N LEU A 24 13.17 -26.31 -3.14
CA LEU A 24 14.39 -25.53 -3.05
C LEU A 24 13.99 -24.06 -2.79
N VAL A 25 14.07 -23.61 -1.53
CA VAL A 25 13.82 -22.22 -1.15
C VAL A 25 15.05 -21.40 -1.55
N THR A 26 15.19 -21.12 -2.83
CA THR A 26 15.95 -19.95 -3.28
C THR A 26 15.07 -18.73 -3.06
N GLY A 27 15.37 -18.00 -1.99
CA GLY A 27 14.66 -16.77 -1.60
C GLY A 27 14.79 -15.70 -2.69
N VAL A 28 13.77 -15.59 -3.53
CA VAL A 28 13.56 -14.42 -4.37
C VAL A 28 12.79 -13.40 -3.52
N VAL A 29 13.54 -12.44 -2.97
CA VAL A 29 12.97 -11.26 -2.32
C VAL A 29 12.32 -10.40 -3.41
N ALA A 30 11.00 -10.50 -3.56
CA ALA A 30 10.24 -9.66 -4.48
C ALA A 30 9.38 -8.66 -3.70
N THR A 31 9.97 -7.51 -3.37
CA THR A 31 9.36 -6.25 -3.80
C THR A 31 10.30 -5.71 -4.86
N LEU A 32 9.92 -5.83 -6.13
CA LEU A 32 10.50 -4.99 -7.17
C LEU A 32 10.01 -3.56 -6.89
N VAL A 33 10.69 -2.87 -5.99
CA VAL A 33 11.04 -1.49 -6.28
C VAL A 33 12.02 -1.62 -7.43
N GLY A 34 11.62 -1.26 -8.64
CA GLY A 34 12.53 -1.23 -9.78
C GLY A 34 13.71 -0.32 -9.44
N GLY A 35 14.80 -0.89 -8.98
CA GLY A 35 16.11 -0.29 -9.09
C GLY A 35 16.45 -0.25 -10.57
N ALA A 36 16.27 0.91 -11.19
CA ALA A 36 16.95 1.17 -12.44
C ALA A 36 18.48 1.07 -12.19
N PRO A 37 19.28 0.59 -13.15
CA PRO A 37 20.73 0.78 -13.06
C PRO A 37 21.01 2.27 -12.84
N ALA A 38 22.01 2.58 -12.03
CA ALA A 38 22.52 3.93 -11.89
C ALA A 38 22.94 4.45 -13.26
N TYR A 39 22.05 5.15 -13.95
CA TYR A 39 22.43 5.95 -15.09
C TYR A 39 23.11 7.20 -14.54
N ALA A 40 24.38 7.34 -14.90
CA ALA A 40 25.12 8.57 -14.70
C ALA A 40 24.28 9.74 -15.23
N ALA A 41 24.13 10.77 -14.39
CA ALA A 41 23.35 11.95 -14.71
C ALA A 41 23.91 12.62 -15.96
N SER A 42 23.13 12.65 -17.05
CA SER A 42 23.42 13.51 -18.20
C SER A 42 23.02 14.94 -17.85
N THR A 43 24.01 15.84 -17.80
CA THR A 43 23.80 17.28 -17.70
C THR A 43 23.20 17.82 -18.99
N GLY A 44 21.97 18.34 -18.94
CA GLY A 44 21.40 19.16 -20.01
C GLY A 44 19.91 18.94 -20.25
N GLY A 45 19.08 19.86 -19.76
CA GLY A 45 17.64 19.90 -19.98
C GLY A 45 16.91 20.21 -18.67
N SER A 46 16.07 21.24 -18.67
CA SER A 46 15.35 21.82 -17.54
C SER A 46 14.28 20.89 -16.93
N GLY A 47 14.67 19.68 -16.56
CA GLY A 47 13.82 18.68 -15.92
C GLY A 47 13.84 18.83 -14.41
N GLY A 48 12.65 18.69 -13.80
CA GLY A 48 12.36 19.07 -12.42
C GLY A 48 13.43 18.68 -11.42
N HIS A 49 14.23 19.66 -11.03
CA HIS A 49 15.14 19.60 -9.88
C HIS A 49 14.38 19.21 -8.61
N PRO A 50 15.08 18.70 -7.58
CA PRO A 50 14.62 18.76 -6.21
C PRO A 50 13.96 20.11 -5.93
N GLY A 51 12.66 20.06 -5.69
CA GLY A 51 11.88 21.22 -5.33
C GLY A 51 11.40 20.99 -3.91
N ASP A 52 11.97 21.73 -2.96
CA ASP A 52 11.49 21.77 -1.58
C ASP A 52 10.13 22.49 -1.45
N HIS A 53 9.32 22.50 -2.52
CA HIS A 53 8.02 23.17 -2.58
C HIS A 53 6.99 22.35 -3.35
N TRP A 54 5.72 22.57 -3.01
CA TRP A 54 4.61 21.86 -3.66
C TRP A 54 4.35 22.39 -5.06
N THR A 55 4.45 21.52 -6.06
CA THR A 55 4.11 21.85 -7.45
C THR A 55 2.81 21.14 -7.86
N PRO A 56 1.92 21.79 -8.62
CA PRO A 56 0.72 21.12 -9.12
C PRO A 56 1.11 20.03 -10.13
N VAL A 57 0.52 18.85 -10.00
CA VAL A 57 0.53 17.86 -11.09
C VAL A 57 -0.31 18.44 -12.24
N PRO A 58 0.25 18.55 -13.47
CA PRO A 58 -0.43 19.18 -14.60
C PRO A 58 -1.83 18.62 -14.88
N GLY A 59 -2.70 19.49 -15.40
CA GLY A 59 -4.09 19.15 -15.76
C GLY A 59 -5.10 19.24 -14.60
N SER A 60 -6.33 18.80 -14.87
CA SER A 60 -7.46 18.91 -13.94
C SER A 60 -7.91 17.53 -13.44
N ALA A 61 -7.31 17.11 -12.32
CA ALA A 61 -7.64 15.85 -11.65
C ALA A 61 -9.10 15.80 -11.15
N ARG A 62 -9.67 16.94 -10.74
CA ARG A 62 -10.97 17.02 -10.02
C ARG A 62 -11.03 16.01 -8.86
N ALA A 63 -9.93 15.89 -8.12
CA ALA A 63 -9.76 14.93 -7.04
C ALA A 63 -10.63 15.27 -5.82
N SER A 64 -11.31 14.25 -5.30
CA SER A 64 -12.14 14.28 -4.09
C SER A 64 -11.67 13.27 -3.04
N SER A 65 -10.47 12.70 -3.22
CA SER A 65 -9.80 11.81 -2.26
C SER A 65 -8.33 12.16 -2.09
N ALA A 66 -7.65 11.51 -1.16
CA ALA A 66 -6.18 11.42 -1.22
C ALA A 66 -5.75 10.69 -2.51
N PRO A 67 -4.59 11.04 -3.09
CA PRO A 67 -4.01 10.26 -4.19
C PRO A 67 -3.56 8.87 -3.75
N ALA A 68 -3.33 7.99 -4.73
CA ALA A 68 -2.57 6.77 -4.56
C ALA A 68 -1.54 6.66 -5.68
N THR A 69 -0.41 6.02 -5.41
CA THR A 69 0.69 5.94 -6.37
C THR A 69 1.23 4.53 -6.48
N THR A 70 1.68 4.17 -7.68
CA THR A 70 2.45 2.94 -7.91
C THR A 70 3.36 3.12 -9.12
N VAL A 71 4.43 2.33 -9.22
CA VAL A 71 5.32 2.34 -10.39
C VAL A 71 5.11 1.07 -11.18
N TYR A 72 4.80 1.20 -12.46
CA TYR A 72 4.54 0.07 -13.35
C TYR A 72 4.82 0.43 -14.80
N GLY A 73 5.48 -0.47 -15.54
CA GLY A 73 5.86 -0.22 -16.93
C GLY A 73 6.81 0.98 -17.08
N GLY A 74 7.73 1.16 -16.14
CA GLY A 74 8.69 2.27 -16.16
C GLY A 74 8.09 3.66 -15.91
N ASN A 75 6.83 3.76 -15.47
CA ASN A 75 6.16 5.04 -15.20
C ASN A 75 5.61 5.08 -13.78
N LEU A 76 5.57 6.27 -13.17
CA LEU A 76 4.84 6.54 -11.94
C LEU A 76 3.38 6.82 -12.28
N HIS A 77 2.46 6.00 -11.79
CA HIS A 77 1.02 6.18 -11.92
C HIS A 77 0.47 6.87 -10.67
N VAL A 78 -0.44 7.82 -10.87
CA VAL A 78 -1.14 8.54 -9.79
C VAL A 78 -2.64 8.39 -10.02
N PHE A 79 -3.34 7.87 -9.01
CA PHE A 79 -4.78 7.65 -9.03
C PHE A 79 -5.49 8.53 -8.03
N VAL A 80 -6.67 9.03 -8.39
CA VAL A 80 -7.58 9.76 -7.49
C VAL A 80 -9.01 9.34 -7.72
N ARG A 81 -9.85 9.47 -6.69
CA ARG A 81 -11.30 9.41 -6.84
C ARG A 81 -11.85 10.80 -7.16
N GLY A 82 -12.71 10.90 -8.17
CA GLY A 82 -13.51 12.10 -8.44
C GLY A 82 -14.80 12.16 -7.61
N ALA A 83 -15.55 13.26 -7.75
CA ALA A 83 -16.75 13.49 -6.95
C ALA A 83 -17.84 12.42 -7.18
N GLY A 84 -18.01 11.97 -8.43
CA GLY A 84 -18.99 10.95 -8.81
C GLY A 84 -18.60 9.51 -8.43
N GLY A 85 -17.43 9.31 -7.82
CA GLY A 85 -16.93 7.97 -7.47
C GLY A 85 -16.22 7.26 -8.63
N GLU A 86 -15.98 7.94 -9.74
CA GLU A 86 -15.06 7.52 -10.78
C GLU A 86 -13.60 7.59 -10.30
N ILE A 87 -12.75 6.73 -10.86
CA ILE A 87 -11.31 6.81 -10.62
C ILE A 87 -10.64 7.44 -11.84
N ARG A 88 -9.73 8.38 -11.59
CA ARG A 88 -8.95 9.07 -12.61
C ARG A 88 -7.48 8.78 -12.41
N THR A 89 -6.74 8.72 -13.51
CA THR A 89 -5.31 8.43 -13.50
C THR A 89 -4.54 9.40 -14.39
N THR A 90 -3.28 9.64 -14.00
CA THR A 90 -2.24 10.23 -14.83
C THR A 90 -0.96 9.44 -14.57
N ARG A 91 -0.01 9.47 -15.51
CA ARG A 91 1.31 8.89 -15.33
C ARG A 91 2.41 9.90 -15.63
N TYR A 92 3.51 9.80 -14.89
CA TYR A 92 4.72 10.56 -15.14
C TYR A 92 5.82 9.62 -15.66
N SER A 93 6.40 9.99 -16.80
CA SER A 93 7.50 9.26 -17.43
C SER A 93 8.80 10.01 -17.22
N LEU A 94 9.84 9.31 -16.75
CA LEU A 94 11.17 9.90 -16.61
C LEU A 94 11.84 10.11 -17.97
N GLY A 95 11.66 9.15 -18.89
CA GLY A 95 12.33 9.19 -20.20
C GLY A 95 11.93 10.39 -21.05
N SER A 96 10.69 10.88 -20.90
CA SER A 96 10.19 12.07 -21.61
C SER A 96 9.96 13.27 -20.69
N ASP A 97 10.33 13.17 -19.41
CA ASP A 97 10.06 14.15 -18.35
C ASP A 97 8.68 14.81 -18.44
N SER A 98 7.63 13.99 -18.54
CA SER A 98 6.30 14.51 -18.83
C SER A 98 5.18 13.74 -18.14
N TRP A 99 4.11 14.49 -17.84
CA TRP A 99 2.85 13.97 -17.34
C TRP A 99 1.90 13.69 -18.50
N SER A 100 1.21 12.55 -18.45
CA SER A 100 0.06 12.32 -19.31
C SER A 100 -1.13 13.18 -18.88
N ALA A 101 -2.08 13.40 -19.78
CA ALA A 101 -3.37 13.95 -19.41
C ALA A 101 -4.08 13.07 -18.36
N TRP A 102 -4.90 13.69 -17.52
CA TRP A 102 -5.78 12.97 -16.58
C TRP A 102 -6.93 12.30 -17.34
N THR A 103 -7.02 10.99 -17.26
CA THR A 103 -8.10 10.20 -17.88
C THR A 103 -8.93 9.49 -16.82
N SER A 104 -10.20 9.24 -17.10
CA SER A 104 -11.04 8.40 -16.25
C SER A 104 -10.83 6.93 -16.61
N LEU A 105 -10.73 6.08 -15.60
CA LEU A 105 -10.70 4.63 -15.81
C LEU A 105 -12.06 4.17 -16.37
N PRO A 106 -12.07 3.18 -17.28
CA PRO A 106 -13.31 2.64 -17.80
C PRO A 106 -14.13 1.94 -16.69
N GLY A 107 -15.45 1.94 -16.87
CA GLY A 107 -16.41 1.35 -15.94
C GLY A 107 -16.73 2.23 -14.72
N LYS A 108 -17.76 1.83 -13.95
CA LYS A 108 -18.20 2.55 -12.76
C LYS A 108 -17.64 1.88 -11.49
N ALA A 109 -16.65 2.51 -10.88
CA ALA A 109 -16.06 2.03 -9.63
C ALA A 109 -17.03 2.20 -8.44
N HIS A 110 -17.93 3.20 -8.50
CA HIS A 110 -18.78 3.64 -7.40
C HIS A 110 -18.00 3.85 -6.09
N ALA A 111 -16.76 4.32 -6.24
CA ALA A 111 -15.81 4.42 -5.14
C ALA A 111 -16.28 5.47 -4.13
N THR A 112 -16.29 5.11 -2.85
CA THR A 112 -16.50 6.03 -1.73
C THR A 112 -15.20 6.41 -1.01
N SER A 113 -14.12 5.68 -1.25
CA SER A 113 -12.81 5.93 -0.64
C SER A 113 -11.76 6.46 -1.61
N ALA A 114 -10.58 6.82 -1.07
CA ALA A 114 -9.36 6.90 -1.86
C ALA A 114 -9.02 5.53 -2.47
N PRO A 115 -8.40 5.49 -3.66
CA PRO A 115 -7.85 4.26 -4.20
C PRO A 115 -6.61 3.80 -3.44
N VAL A 116 -6.21 2.55 -3.65
CA VAL A 116 -4.86 2.04 -3.37
C VAL A 116 -4.42 1.17 -4.54
N ALA A 117 -3.16 1.26 -4.93
CA ALA A 117 -2.60 0.54 -6.06
C ALA A 117 -1.38 -0.26 -5.62
N VAL A 118 -1.27 -1.49 -6.09
CA VAL A 118 -0.09 -2.35 -5.92
C VAL A 118 0.17 -3.09 -7.22
N VAL A 119 1.43 -3.41 -7.52
CA VAL A 119 1.78 -4.25 -8.67
C VAL A 119 1.99 -5.68 -8.22
N PHE A 120 1.31 -6.62 -8.86
CA PHE A 120 1.43 -8.05 -8.60
C PHE A 120 1.15 -8.83 -9.88
N LEU A 121 1.87 -9.94 -10.10
CA LEU A 121 1.74 -10.77 -11.31
C LEU A 121 1.77 -9.97 -12.62
N GLY A 122 2.62 -8.93 -12.66
CA GLY A 122 2.76 -8.10 -13.85
C GLY A 122 1.52 -7.25 -14.16
N GLU A 123 0.66 -6.97 -13.20
CA GLU A 123 -0.52 -6.09 -13.35
C GLU A 123 -0.55 -5.04 -12.23
N ILE A 124 -1.12 -3.86 -12.50
CA ILE A 124 -1.57 -2.98 -11.40
C ILE A 124 -2.88 -3.56 -10.88
N HIS A 125 -2.95 -3.86 -9.59
CA HIS A 125 -4.19 -4.12 -8.87
C HIS A 125 -4.64 -2.84 -8.16
N LEU A 126 -5.77 -2.29 -8.59
CA LEU A 126 -6.32 -1.05 -8.05
C LEU A 126 -7.57 -1.34 -7.23
N PHE A 127 -7.54 -0.99 -5.95
CA PHE A 127 -8.64 -1.25 -5.02
C PHE A 127 -9.30 0.04 -4.54
N VAL A 128 -10.61 -0.02 -4.36
CA VAL A 128 -11.44 1.05 -3.77
C VAL A 128 -12.51 0.42 -2.89
N ARG A 129 -13.04 1.18 -1.92
CA ARG A 129 -14.26 0.82 -1.19
C ARG A 129 -15.46 1.47 -1.86
N ASP A 130 -16.58 0.77 -1.99
CA ASP A 130 -17.84 1.31 -2.51
C ASP A 130 -18.79 1.80 -1.39
N VAL A 131 -20.02 2.20 -1.75
CA VAL A 131 -21.02 2.71 -0.80
C VAL A 131 -21.54 1.64 0.17
N GLY A 132 -21.65 0.39 -0.28
CA GLY A 132 -22.05 -0.75 0.54
C GLY A 132 -20.94 -1.23 1.48
N GLY A 133 -19.75 -0.63 1.38
CA GLY A 133 -18.59 -1.03 2.16
C GLY A 133 -17.95 -2.32 1.68
N SER A 134 -18.18 -2.70 0.42
CA SER A 134 -17.41 -3.75 -0.25
C SER A 134 -16.15 -3.16 -0.87
N ILE A 135 -15.13 -4.00 -1.06
CA ILE A 135 -13.92 -3.62 -1.80
C ILE A 135 -14.08 -4.04 -3.26
N ARG A 136 -13.85 -3.10 -4.17
CA ARG A 136 -13.83 -3.31 -5.61
C ARG A 136 -12.37 -3.34 -6.08
N VAL A 137 -12.07 -4.18 -7.06
CA VAL A 137 -10.76 -4.30 -7.70
C VAL A 137 -10.89 -4.14 -9.21
N ASN A 138 -9.94 -3.45 -9.82
CA ASN A 138 -9.74 -3.43 -11.27
C ASN A 138 -8.25 -3.65 -11.55
N ARG A 139 -7.92 -4.34 -12.63
CA ARG A 139 -6.55 -4.71 -12.97
C ARG A 139 -6.13 -4.09 -14.27
N TYR A 140 -4.92 -3.56 -14.35
CA TYR A 140 -4.35 -3.01 -15.57
C TYR A 140 -3.14 -3.83 -15.99
N LEU A 141 -3.18 -4.31 -17.23
CA LEU A 141 -2.12 -5.08 -17.85
C LEU A 141 -1.48 -4.25 -18.96
N LEU A 142 -0.16 -4.04 -18.89
CA LEU A 142 0.56 -3.17 -19.82
C LEU A 142 0.58 -3.74 -21.24
N SER A 143 0.74 -5.05 -21.41
CA SER A 143 0.89 -5.70 -22.71
C SER A 143 -0.35 -5.54 -23.61
N THR A 144 -1.53 -5.45 -23.01
CA THR A 144 -2.80 -5.20 -23.71
C THR A 144 -3.27 -3.76 -23.59
N ASN A 145 -2.60 -2.95 -22.76
CA ASN A 145 -2.99 -1.59 -22.39
C ASN A 145 -4.46 -1.50 -21.95
N ALA A 146 -4.97 -2.52 -21.26
CA ALA A 146 -6.38 -2.66 -20.94
C ALA A 146 -6.63 -2.81 -19.44
N TRP A 147 -7.80 -2.31 -19.01
CA TRP A 147 -8.34 -2.57 -17.68
C TRP A 147 -9.29 -3.77 -17.75
N SER A 148 -9.21 -4.67 -16.77
CA SER A 148 -10.07 -5.86 -16.68
C SER A 148 -11.55 -5.55 -16.46
N GLY A 149 -11.85 -4.33 -15.99
CA GLY A 149 -13.15 -3.96 -15.44
C GLY A 149 -13.23 -4.20 -13.94
N TRP A 150 -14.18 -3.52 -13.30
CA TRP A 150 -14.34 -3.55 -11.85
C TRP A 150 -15.08 -4.81 -11.38
N ALA A 151 -14.45 -5.57 -10.48
CA ALA A 151 -15.04 -6.71 -9.79
C ALA A 151 -15.10 -6.47 -8.27
N THR A 152 -15.95 -7.19 -7.56
CA THR A 152 -16.00 -7.15 -6.09
C THR A 152 -15.02 -8.18 -5.52
N VAL A 153 -14.20 -7.78 -4.55
CA VAL A 153 -13.40 -8.72 -3.76
C VAL A 153 -14.36 -9.56 -2.89
N PRO A 154 -14.36 -10.89 -3.00
CA PRO A 154 -15.29 -11.75 -2.26
C PRO A 154 -15.24 -11.51 -0.75
N GLY A 155 -16.40 -11.55 -0.08
CA GLY A 155 -16.50 -11.43 1.39
C GLY A 155 -16.10 -10.07 2.00
N SER A 156 -15.88 -9.06 1.16
CA SER A 156 -15.32 -7.76 1.59
C SER A 156 -16.30 -6.79 2.23
N ALA A 157 -17.58 -7.17 2.36
CA ALA A 157 -18.60 -6.35 2.98
C ALA A 157 -18.23 -5.92 4.41
N GLY A 158 -18.70 -4.74 4.81
CA GLY A 158 -18.49 -4.19 6.16
C GLY A 158 -17.16 -3.48 6.36
N ALA A 159 -16.38 -3.22 5.30
CA ALA A 159 -15.28 -2.28 5.37
C ALA A 159 -15.82 -0.88 5.75
N ARG A 160 -15.04 -0.12 6.53
CA ARG A 160 -15.36 1.24 7.01
C ARG A 160 -14.25 2.26 6.71
N SER A 161 -13.28 1.90 5.87
CA SER A 161 -12.20 2.79 5.42
C SER A 161 -11.80 2.49 3.99
N ALA A 162 -10.94 3.35 3.41
CA ALA A 162 -10.14 2.96 2.26
C ALA A 162 -9.36 1.66 2.57
N PRO A 163 -9.16 0.77 1.60
CA PRO A 163 -8.24 -0.34 1.74
C PRO A 163 -6.78 0.13 1.71
N THR A 164 -5.88 -0.71 2.20
CA THR A 164 -4.45 -0.68 1.87
C THR A 164 -4.00 -2.06 1.41
N ALA A 165 -3.02 -2.10 0.51
CA ALA A 165 -2.54 -3.34 -0.09
C ALA A 165 -1.01 -3.32 -0.15
N VAL A 166 -0.39 -4.48 0.08
CA VAL A 166 1.05 -4.69 -0.06
C VAL A 166 1.32 -6.08 -0.60
N VAL A 167 2.38 -6.25 -1.39
CA VAL A 167 2.83 -7.59 -1.83
C VAL A 167 3.91 -8.10 -0.89
N TYR A 168 3.72 -9.30 -0.36
CA TYR A 168 4.65 -9.97 0.54
C TYR A 168 4.41 -11.48 0.47
N GLY A 169 5.48 -12.27 0.48
CA GLY A 169 5.36 -13.75 0.43
C GLY A 169 4.71 -14.30 -0.85
N GLY A 170 4.75 -13.58 -1.97
CA GLY A 170 4.09 -14.00 -3.20
C GLY A 170 2.57 -13.81 -3.21
N GLU A 171 2.03 -13.01 -2.28
CA GLU A 171 0.60 -12.70 -2.19
C GLU A 171 0.39 -11.18 -2.09
N ILE A 172 -0.75 -10.67 -2.55
CA ILE A 172 -1.23 -9.35 -2.09
C ILE A 172 -1.91 -9.55 -0.75
N HIS A 173 -1.46 -8.84 0.28
CA HIS A 173 -2.16 -8.69 1.54
C HIS A 173 -3.01 -7.41 1.49
N LEU A 174 -4.33 -7.55 1.62
CA LEU A 174 -5.29 -6.45 1.55
C LEU A 174 -5.95 -6.25 2.92
N PHE A 175 -5.90 -5.02 3.42
CA PHE A 175 -6.39 -4.66 4.75
C PHE A 175 -7.46 -3.57 4.71
N VAL A 176 -8.42 -3.65 5.62
CA VAL A 176 -9.45 -2.62 5.83
C VAL A 176 -9.70 -2.41 7.32
N ARG A 177 -10.12 -1.21 7.71
CA ARG A 177 -10.76 -0.99 9.00
C ARG A 177 -12.22 -1.45 8.93
N ALA A 178 -12.67 -2.17 9.95
CA ALA A 178 -14.05 -2.62 10.13
C ALA A 178 -14.72 -1.90 11.32
N ALA A 179 -15.85 -2.43 11.81
CA ALA A 179 -16.51 -1.94 13.02
C ALA A 179 -15.55 -1.93 14.22
N GLU A 180 -15.82 -1.04 15.19
CA GLU A 180 -15.05 -0.90 16.44
C GLU A 180 -13.55 -0.62 16.25
N GLY A 181 -13.14 -0.22 15.05
CA GLY A 181 -11.72 0.04 14.76
C GLY A 181 -10.87 -1.23 14.66
N ARG A 182 -11.48 -2.41 14.49
CA ARG A 182 -10.77 -3.65 14.14
C ARG A 182 -10.21 -3.58 12.73
N ILE A 183 -9.10 -4.27 12.49
CA ILE A 183 -8.53 -4.42 11.15
C ILE A 183 -8.83 -5.83 10.65
N ARG A 184 -9.36 -5.93 9.42
CA ARG A 184 -9.56 -7.19 8.72
C ARG A 184 -8.59 -7.31 7.55
N THR A 185 -8.17 -8.54 7.25
CA THR A 185 -7.30 -8.86 6.13
C THR A 185 -7.87 -9.99 5.28
N THR A 186 -7.58 -9.94 3.99
CA THR A 186 -7.65 -11.07 3.05
C THR A 186 -6.34 -11.10 2.26
N ARG A 187 -6.05 -12.22 1.60
CA ARG A 187 -4.88 -12.40 0.74
C ARG A 187 -5.32 -12.80 -0.66
N TYR A 188 -4.56 -12.33 -1.65
CA TYR A 188 -4.71 -12.73 -3.04
C TYR A 188 -3.44 -13.41 -3.54
N ALA A 189 -3.58 -14.65 -4.02
CA ALA A 189 -2.51 -15.43 -4.64
C ALA A 189 -2.91 -15.84 -6.07
N SER A 190 -1.95 -16.29 -6.88
CA SER A 190 -2.27 -16.91 -8.17
C SER A 190 -3.03 -18.24 -7.97
N GLY A 191 -4.07 -18.51 -8.76
CA GLY A 191 -4.79 -19.80 -8.75
C GLY A 191 -6.30 -19.67 -8.99
N THR A 192 -7.01 -20.81 -8.94
CA THR A 192 -8.44 -20.93 -9.28
C THR A 192 -9.38 -20.21 -8.31
N SER A 193 -9.03 -20.20 -7.02
CA SER A 193 -9.74 -19.47 -5.96
C SER A 193 -8.76 -18.53 -5.26
N PRO A 194 -8.44 -17.39 -5.89
CA PRO A 194 -7.24 -16.66 -5.54
C PRO A 194 -7.38 -15.85 -4.25
N TRP A 195 -8.61 -15.62 -3.76
CA TRP A 195 -8.86 -14.86 -2.53
C TRP A 195 -9.09 -15.77 -1.33
N SER A 196 -8.38 -15.50 -0.25
CA SER A 196 -8.66 -16.12 1.05
C SER A 196 -9.85 -15.47 1.76
N SER A 197 -10.46 -16.18 2.70
CA SER A 197 -11.50 -15.61 3.56
C SER A 197 -10.98 -14.43 4.37
N TRP A 198 -11.83 -13.43 4.58
CA TRP A 198 -11.49 -12.29 5.42
C TRP A 198 -11.41 -12.71 6.90
N THR A 199 -10.30 -12.37 7.55
CA THR A 199 -10.08 -12.60 8.99
C THR A 199 -9.81 -11.28 9.71
N SER A 200 -10.09 -11.22 11.01
CA SER A 200 -9.65 -10.06 11.83
C SER A 200 -8.22 -10.28 12.30
N LEU A 201 -7.40 -9.24 12.28
CA LEU A 201 -6.08 -9.29 12.91
C LEU A 201 -6.25 -9.50 14.42
N PRO A 202 -5.33 -10.24 15.07
CA PRO A 202 -5.39 -10.45 16.51
C PRO A 202 -5.23 -9.13 17.28
N GLY A 203 -5.86 -9.08 18.46
CA GLY A 203 -5.92 -7.88 19.29
C GLY A 203 -6.85 -6.80 18.74
N ASN A 204 -6.89 -5.65 19.41
CA ASN A 204 -7.69 -4.51 18.99
C ASN A 204 -6.81 -3.31 18.67
N ALA A 205 -6.82 -2.88 17.40
CA ALA A 205 -6.11 -1.71 16.93
C ALA A 205 -6.73 -0.40 17.45
N ASN A 206 -8.03 -0.39 17.79
CA ASN A 206 -8.81 0.83 18.07
C ASN A 206 -8.62 1.89 16.98
N ALA A 207 -8.58 1.43 15.72
CA ALA A 207 -8.27 2.29 14.58
C ALA A 207 -9.39 3.30 14.34
N SER A 208 -8.99 4.54 14.07
CA SER A 208 -9.84 5.66 13.69
C SER A 208 -9.56 6.17 12.26
N SER A 209 -8.57 5.59 11.57
CA SER A 209 -8.23 5.87 10.17
C SER A 209 -8.25 4.60 9.32
N ALA A 210 -8.07 4.75 8.00
CA ALA A 210 -7.62 3.65 7.17
C ALA A 210 -6.25 3.13 7.65
N PRO A 211 -5.97 1.83 7.53
CA PRO A 211 -4.63 1.29 7.70
C PRO A 211 -3.71 1.71 6.54
N VAL A 212 -2.39 1.65 6.77
CA VAL A 212 -1.36 1.67 5.73
C VAL A 212 -0.38 0.51 5.96
N ALA A 213 -0.03 -0.21 4.91
CA ALA A 213 0.90 -1.32 4.95
C ALA A 213 2.13 -1.04 4.09
N VAL A 214 3.29 -1.53 4.52
CA VAL A 214 4.56 -1.49 3.78
C VAL A 214 5.41 -2.69 4.19
N VAL A 215 6.22 -3.24 3.30
CA VAL A 215 7.22 -4.25 3.67
C VAL A 215 8.51 -3.56 4.08
N TYR A 216 9.01 -3.87 5.26
CA TYR A 216 10.29 -3.37 5.76
C TYR A 216 10.87 -4.34 6.81
N GLY A 217 12.18 -4.56 6.78
CA GLY A 217 12.84 -5.53 7.67
C GLY A 217 12.40 -6.98 7.46
N GLY A 218 11.95 -7.32 6.25
CA GLY A 218 11.47 -8.67 5.95
C GLY A 218 10.09 -8.98 6.52
N GLU A 219 9.32 -7.98 6.96
CA GLU A 219 7.98 -8.13 7.52
C GLU A 219 7.00 -7.12 6.91
N ILE A 220 5.69 -7.40 6.96
CA ILE A 220 4.69 -6.34 6.75
C ILE A 220 4.64 -5.49 8.01
N GLN A 221 4.89 -4.19 7.87
CA GLN A 221 4.63 -3.18 8.89
C GLN A 221 3.26 -2.55 8.60
N LEU A 222 2.32 -2.64 9.56
CA LEU A 222 0.96 -2.14 9.40
C LEU A 222 0.66 -1.05 10.43
N PHE A 223 0.32 0.14 9.96
CA PHE A 223 0.08 1.31 10.80
C PHE A 223 -1.36 1.80 10.73
N VAL A 224 -1.87 2.30 11.86
CA VAL A 224 -3.18 2.96 11.95
C VAL A 224 -3.08 4.19 12.85
N ARG A 225 -3.95 5.18 12.64
CA ARG A 225 -4.20 6.23 13.62
C ARG A 225 -5.31 5.80 14.58
N ALA A 226 -5.04 5.81 15.88
CA ALA A 226 -6.01 5.59 16.96
C ALA A 226 -6.47 6.92 17.58
N ALA A 227 -7.24 6.83 18.67
CA ALA A 227 -7.72 7.99 19.42
C ALA A 227 -6.59 8.94 19.86
N ALA A 228 -6.90 10.24 19.98
CA ALA A 228 -5.95 11.31 20.26
C ALA A 228 -4.77 11.41 19.26
N GLY A 229 -4.92 10.83 18.06
CA GLY A 229 -3.91 10.88 17.00
C GLY A 229 -2.74 9.93 17.18
N ARG A 230 -2.76 9.02 18.17
CA ARG A 230 -1.67 8.04 18.34
C ARG A 230 -1.53 7.16 17.11
N ILE A 231 -0.31 6.95 16.62
CA ILE A 231 -0.05 5.92 15.60
C ILE A 231 0.23 4.61 16.31
N ARG A 232 -0.47 3.55 15.91
CA ARG A 232 -0.24 2.18 16.38
C ARG A 232 0.31 1.34 15.24
N THR A 233 1.14 0.37 15.59
CA THR A 233 1.75 -0.57 14.64
C THR A 233 1.56 -2.01 15.10
N THR A 234 1.55 -2.91 14.13
CA THR A 234 1.68 -4.36 14.27
C THR A 234 2.46 -4.88 13.06
N GLN A 235 3.10 -6.03 13.22
CA GLN A 235 4.01 -6.61 12.25
C GLN A 235 3.57 -8.02 11.89
N PHE A 236 3.69 -8.40 10.63
CA PHE A 236 3.45 -9.77 10.19
C PHE A 236 4.73 -10.37 9.60
N SER A 237 5.13 -11.51 10.16
CA SER A 237 6.28 -12.29 9.72
C SER A 237 5.82 -13.57 9.04
N LEU A 238 6.36 -13.86 7.84
CA LEU A 238 6.12 -15.16 7.19
C LEU A 238 6.77 -16.31 7.95
N GLY A 239 7.91 -16.08 8.61
CA GLY A 239 8.65 -17.14 9.32
C GLY A 239 7.84 -17.76 10.47
N THR A 240 7.02 -16.95 11.14
CA THR A 240 6.14 -17.41 12.22
C THR A 240 4.67 -17.49 11.80
N ASN A 241 4.32 -16.97 10.62
CA ASN A 241 2.96 -16.77 10.14
C ASN A 241 2.05 -16.09 11.19
N ALA A 242 2.61 -15.15 11.96
CA ALA A 242 1.93 -14.52 13.08
C ALA A 242 2.04 -12.99 13.03
N TRP A 243 1.04 -12.34 13.65
CA TRP A 243 1.06 -10.90 13.90
C TRP A 243 1.62 -10.62 15.29
N SER A 244 2.47 -9.61 15.40
CA SER A 244 2.89 -9.08 16.70
C SER A 244 1.75 -8.31 17.39
N ALA A 245 1.84 -8.14 18.71
CA ALA A 245 0.86 -7.33 19.44
C ALA A 245 0.87 -5.87 18.96
N TRP A 246 -0.30 -5.23 18.97
CA TRP A 246 -0.41 -3.82 18.61
C TRP A 246 0.25 -2.90 19.63
N THR A 247 1.33 -2.24 19.24
CA THR A 247 2.05 -1.25 20.07
C THR A 247 1.77 0.18 19.57
N SER A 248 2.06 1.19 20.39
CA SER A 248 2.05 2.58 19.95
C SER A 248 3.46 3.00 19.54
N LEU A 249 3.58 3.78 18.46
CA LEU A 249 4.87 4.34 18.10
C LEU A 249 5.34 5.31 19.20
N PRO A 250 6.65 5.33 19.50
CA PRO A 250 7.24 6.35 20.36
C PRO A 250 7.13 7.74 19.71
N GLY A 251 7.23 8.78 20.54
CA GLY A 251 7.12 10.18 20.10
C GLY A 251 5.68 10.70 20.10
N LYS A 252 5.52 11.98 20.45
CA LYS A 252 4.21 12.65 20.50
C LYS A 252 3.74 13.03 19.09
N ALA A 253 3.33 12.06 18.26
CA ALA A 253 2.40 12.32 17.16
C ALA A 253 1.00 12.70 17.68
N ARG A 254 0.93 13.52 18.74
CA ARG A 254 -0.32 14.01 19.31
C ARG A 254 -0.83 15.05 18.32
N ALA A 255 -2.05 14.85 17.85
CA ALA A 255 -2.74 15.71 16.87
C ALA A 255 -2.41 15.49 15.37
N THR A 256 -2.23 14.24 14.91
CA THR A 256 -2.49 13.92 13.49
C THR A 256 -3.99 13.77 13.21
N THR A 257 -4.42 14.25 12.05
CA THR A 257 -5.79 14.21 11.56
C THR A 257 -6.02 13.22 10.43
N SER A 258 -4.96 12.63 9.87
CA SER A 258 -5.05 11.73 8.71
C SER A 258 -4.67 10.29 9.05
N ALA A 259 -5.02 9.38 8.13
CA ALA A 259 -4.29 8.11 8.03
C ALA A 259 -2.79 8.40 7.79
N PRO A 260 -1.88 7.56 8.33
CA PRO A 260 -0.47 7.62 7.96
C PRO A 260 -0.28 7.18 6.50
N ALA A 261 0.76 7.71 5.87
CA ALA A 261 1.38 7.14 4.67
C ALA A 261 2.74 6.56 5.05
N ALA A 262 3.17 5.51 4.35
CA ALA A 262 4.39 4.77 4.65
C ALA A 262 5.16 4.45 3.38
N VAL A 263 6.49 4.54 3.44
CA VAL A 263 7.38 4.25 2.32
C VAL A 263 8.77 3.88 2.84
N VAL A 264 9.46 3.00 2.13
CA VAL A 264 10.89 2.73 2.39
C VAL A 264 11.71 3.59 1.44
N TYR A 265 12.65 4.36 1.97
CA TYR A 265 13.50 5.24 1.19
C TYR A 265 14.82 5.51 1.90
N GLY A 266 15.94 5.36 1.18
CA GLY A 266 17.29 5.51 1.76
C GLY A 266 17.59 4.48 2.85
N GLY A 267 17.06 3.25 2.73
CA GLY A 267 17.24 2.19 3.73
C GLY A 267 16.37 2.30 4.98
N GLU A 268 15.64 3.41 5.15
CA GLU A 268 14.78 3.66 6.30
C GLU A 268 13.30 3.52 5.95
N LEU A 269 12.49 3.09 6.93
CA LEU A 269 11.04 3.25 6.85
C LEU A 269 10.66 4.67 7.24
N ARG A 270 9.92 5.37 6.38
CA ARG A 270 9.43 6.72 6.63
C ARG A 270 7.91 6.72 6.74
N LEU A 271 7.39 7.37 7.78
CA LEU A 271 5.97 7.66 7.93
C LEU A 271 5.70 9.14 7.68
N PHE A 272 4.52 9.42 7.12
CA PHE A 272 4.02 10.77 6.89
C PHE A 272 2.60 10.91 7.42
N VAL A 273 2.32 12.00 8.12
CA VAL A 273 1.00 12.30 8.69
C VAL A 273 0.65 13.78 8.51
N ARG A 274 -0.65 14.08 8.42
CA ARG A 274 -1.15 15.47 8.39
C ARG A 274 -1.47 15.93 9.81
N SER A 275 -0.88 17.04 10.25
CA SER A 275 -1.20 17.69 11.51
C SER A 275 -2.58 18.37 11.49
N VAL A 276 -3.09 18.77 12.65
CA VAL A 276 -4.32 19.59 12.74
C VAL A 276 -4.23 20.88 11.93
N ALA A 277 -3.04 21.52 11.91
CA ALA A 277 -2.78 22.73 11.12
C ALA A 277 -2.70 22.48 9.60
N GLY A 278 -2.83 21.22 9.15
CA GLY A 278 -2.76 20.84 7.73
C GLY A 278 -1.35 20.77 7.16
N ARG A 279 -0.33 20.69 8.02
CA ARG A 279 1.07 20.51 7.64
C ARG A 279 1.44 19.03 7.63
N VAL A 280 2.40 18.62 6.81
CA VAL A 280 2.90 17.23 6.80
C VAL A 280 4.05 17.09 7.80
N ARG A 281 3.98 16.06 8.64
CA ARG A 281 5.07 15.63 9.53
C ARG A 281 5.61 14.29 9.08
N THR A 282 6.90 14.06 9.32
CA THR A 282 7.56 12.79 9.04
C THR A 282 8.33 12.28 10.25
N ALA A 283 8.42 10.96 10.37
CA ALA A 283 9.31 10.26 11.28
C ALA A 283 9.91 9.06 10.53
N ARG A 284 11.13 8.69 10.91
CA ARG A 284 11.92 7.65 10.24
C ARG A 284 12.24 6.54 11.22
N TYR A 285 12.28 5.30 10.76
CA TYR A 285 12.67 4.13 11.52
C TYR A 285 13.83 3.45 10.81
N SER A 286 14.91 3.19 11.56
CA SER A 286 16.09 2.47 11.10
C SER A 286 16.15 1.10 11.75
N LEU A 287 16.39 0.07 10.95
CA LEU A 287 16.65 -1.29 11.46
C LEU A 287 17.97 -1.38 12.20
N ASP A 288 18.97 -0.58 11.80
CA ASP A 288 20.30 -0.62 12.38
C ASP A 288 20.28 -0.16 13.84
N THR A 289 19.48 0.87 14.14
CA THR A 289 19.33 1.41 15.50
C THR A 289 18.14 0.83 16.25
N GLY A 290 17.15 0.25 15.55
CA GLY A 290 15.90 -0.20 16.14
C GLY A 290 15.03 0.93 16.70
N THR A 291 15.24 2.16 16.25
CA THR A 291 14.59 3.35 16.84
C THR A 291 13.87 4.20 15.80
N TRP A 292 12.80 4.86 16.26
CA TRP A 292 12.16 5.94 15.51
C TRP A 292 12.83 7.27 15.83
N SER A 293 13.00 8.11 14.81
CA SER A 293 13.33 9.52 14.99
C SER A 293 12.17 10.28 15.64
N ASP A 294 12.46 11.48 16.13
CA ASP A 294 11.41 12.45 16.42
C ASP A 294 10.62 12.84 15.17
N TRP A 295 9.38 13.30 15.39
CA TRP A 295 8.51 13.79 14.33
C TRP A 295 8.91 15.21 13.93
N THR A 296 9.43 15.39 12.73
CA THR A 296 9.77 16.71 12.17
C THR A 296 8.72 17.15 11.14
N PHE A 297 8.69 18.43 10.79
CA PHE A 297 7.89 18.90 9.66
C PHE A 297 8.66 18.64 8.37
N VAL A 298 7.93 18.24 7.32
CA VAL A 298 8.48 18.24 5.96
C VAL A 298 8.68 19.71 5.53
N PRO A 299 9.78 20.06 4.84
CA PRO A 299 9.99 21.40 4.27
C PRO A 299 8.81 21.88 3.40
N ASP A 300 8.60 23.20 3.35
CA ASP A 300 7.47 23.92 2.73
C ASP A 300 6.08 23.27 2.90
N THR A 301 5.37 23.70 3.95
CA THR A 301 4.07 23.12 4.28
C THR A 301 2.92 24.01 3.82
N ALA A 302 2.66 24.02 2.51
CA ALA A 302 1.34 24.40 2.02
C ALA A 302 0.27 23.57 2.77
N ARG A 303 -0.83 24.20 3.19
CA ARG A 303 -1.90 23.51 3.91
C ARG A 303 -2.53 22.46 3.01
N THR A 304 -2.29 21.19 3.30
CA THR A 304 -2.83 20.07 2.51
C THR A 304 -4.28 19.81 2.91
N ARG A 305 -5.12 19.32 1.99
CA ARG A 305 -6.53 18.98 2.28
C ARG A 305 -6.76 17.48 2.45
N SER A 306 -5.79 16.64 2.11
CA SER A 306 -5.86 15.18 2.22
C SER A 306 -4.72 14.60 3.05
N ALA A 307 -4.83 13.32 3.39
CA ALA A 307 -3.65 12.52 3.76
C ALA A 307 -2.62 12.58 2.62
N PRO A 308 -1.30 12.55 2.93
CA PRO A 308 -0.28 12.36 1.93
C PRO A 308 -0.37 10.96 1.32
N ALA A 309 0.06 10.83 0.08
CA ALA A 309 0.45 9.58 -0.55
C ALA A 309 1.93 9.62 -0.86
N THR A 310 2.58 8.47 -0.89
CA THR A 310 4.04 8.35 -1.01
C THR A 310 4.40 7.43 -2.17
N GLY A 311 5.42 7.80 -2.94
CA GLY A 311 6.03 6.93 -3.94
C GLY A 311 7.52 7.22 -4.09
N VAL A 312 8.30 6.21 -4.44
CA VAL A 312 9.71 6.37 -4.83
C VAL A 312 9.81 6.13 -6.32
N TYR A 313 10.37 7.09 -7.06
CA TYR A 313 10.48 6.99 -8.51
C TYR A 313 11.64 7.85 -9.03
N GLY A 314 12.50 7.25 -9.86
CA GLY A 314 13.70 7.91 -10.37
C GLY A 314 14.73 8.26 -9.30
N GLY A 315 14.81 7.48 -8.21
CA GLY A 315 15.69 7.75 -7.08
C GLY A 315 15.16 8.77 -6.06
N TRP A 316 14.00 9.39 -6.34
CA TRP A 316 13.45 10.44 -5.48
C TRP A 316 12.23 9.96 -4.71
N LEU A 317 12.13 10.41 -3.45
CA LEU A 317 10.90 10.30 -2.69
C LEU A 317 9.92 11.39 -3.13
N ARG A 318 8.69 11.00 -3.45
CA ARG A 318 7.63 11.90 -3.85
C ARG A 318 6.44 11.79 -2.90
N LEU A 319 5.95 12.94 -2.46
CA LEU A 319 4.69 13.06 -1.73
C LEU A 319 3.62 13.62 -2.65
N PHE A 320 2.39 13.13 -2.54
CA PHE A 320 1.24 13.64 -3.28
C PHE A 320 0.10 13.98 -2.32
N VAL A 321 -0.57 15.10 -2.58
CA VAL A 321 -1.76 15.52 -1.83
C VAL A 321 -2.81 16.11 -2.76
N THR A 322 -4.05 16.05 -2.32
CA THR A 322 -5.11 16.86 -2.92
C THR A 322 -5.11 18.23 -2.24
N GLY A 323 -4.94 19.26 -3.06
CA GLY A 323 -4.87 20.66 -2.67
C GLY A 323 -6.13 21.46 -3.03
N PRO A 324 -6.04 22.80 -3.03
CA PRO A 324 -7.13 23.67 -3.45
C PRO A 324 -7.65 23.35 -4.86
N ARG A 325 -8.92 23.66 -5.12
CA ARG A 325 -9.59 23.47 -6.42
C ARG A 325 -9.50 22.02 -6.95
N HIS A 326 -9.45 21.03 -6.04
CA HIS A 326 -9.42 19.60 -6.41
C HIS A 326 -8.23 19.20 -7.29
N ARG A 327 -7.10 19.92 -7.18
CA ARG A 327 -5.85 19.62 -7.89
C ARG A 327 -4.95 18.71 -7.06
N VAL A 328 -4.23 17.82 -7.73
CA VAL A 328 -3.15 17.05 -7.11
C VAL A 328 -1.89 17.89 -7.13
N HIS A 329 -1.17 17.92 -6.01
CA HIS A 329 0.15 18.53 -5.90
C HIS A 329 1.16 17.46 -5.53
N GLN A 330 2.40 17.64 -5.97
CA GLN A 330 3.53 16.81 -5.62
C GLN A 330 4.59 17.64 -4.88
N LEU A 331 5.35 16.96 -4.03
CA LEU A 331 6.59 17.46 -3.44
C LEU A 331 7.65 16.38 -3.66
N ILE A 332 8.82 16.79 -4.14
CA ILE A 332 9.95 15.88 -4.39
C ILE A 332 10.97 16.16 -3.29
N LEU A 333 11.30 15.13 -2.52
CA LEU A 333 12.21 15.23 -1.39
C LEU A 333 13.54 14.57 -1.72
N ASP A 334 14.63 15.25 -1.39
CA ASP A 334 15.96 14.69 -1.50
C ASP A 334 16.20 13.63 -0.43
N GLY A 335 16.75 12.51 -0.88
CA GLY A 335 17.12 11.38 -0.04
C GLY A 335 18.56 11.34 0.39
N GLN A 336 19.38 12.28 -0.05
CA GLN A 336 20.74 12.32 0.47
C GLN A 336 20.67 12.74 1.94
N PRO A 337 21.24 11.95 2.87
CA PRO A 337 21.50 12.49 4.19
C PRO A 337 22.37 13.74 3.99
N SER A 338 21.98 14.85 4.61
CA SER A 338 22.97 15.88 4.93
C SER A 338 24.11 15.17 5.65
N ALA A 339 25.29 15.16 5.02
CA ALA A 339 26.52 14.61 5.57
C ALA A 339 26.83 15.20 6.94
#